data_AF-A0A932K7Y8-F1
#
_entry.id   AF-A0A932K7Y8-F1
#
_cell.length_a   1.000
_cell.length_b   1.000
_cell.length_c   1.000
_cell.angle_alpha   90.00
_cell.angle_beta   90.00
_cell.angle_gamma   90.00
#
_symmetry.space_group_name_H-M   'P 1'
#
loop_
_entity.id
_entity.type
_entity.pdbx_description
1 polymer ?
#
loop_
_entity_poly.entity_id
_entity_poly.type
_entity_poly.pdbx_seq_one_letter_code
_entity_poly.pdbx_strand_id
1 'polypeptide(L)'
;MELLMDAGTPKVHGSVTPRKIVERLRLGEASASSETPRLGVQTSDVLDAFFSFLEPPRLDSAVALRKAIARGVTESVFAYTSGYIPSLGPDSRYQLPREKVIFGRHISEDEIDFESGFLMMPAAIPEVVAPVPAPEPLPSGVNDGPLGGNVFAPKPAPGTPITDTPKPQTTRVIKLSFTATRDQVFKTFPAIANLAEKADGGKVVIHVEASSQSGFDPAWLRNAVEEPLDEADVERRDD
;
A
#
# COMPACT_ATOMS: atom_id res chain seq x y z
N MET A 1 26.43 51.20 -22.74
CA MET A 1 25.16 50.48 -22.96
C MET A 1 25.23 49.18 -22.17
N GLU A 2 24.92 49.24 -20.88
CA GLU A 2 24.82 48.02 -20.06
C GLU A 2 23.57 47.25 -20.50
N LEU A 3 23.76 46.08 -21.11
CA LEU A 3 22.69 45.12 -21.29
C LEU A 3 22.35 44.54 -19.91
N LEU A 4 21.24 44.97 -19.33
CA LEU A 4 20.55 44.21 -18.30
C LEU A 4 20.15 42.87 -18.94
N MET A 5 20.95 41.83 -18.74
CA MET A 5 20.51 40.47 -18.96
C MET A 5 19.46 40.17 -17.89
N ASP A 6 18.20 40.42 -18.23
CA ASP A 6 17.06 39.90 -17.49
C ASP A 6 17.12 38.38 -17.63
N ALA A 7 17.85 37.73 -16.71
CA ALA A 7 17.89 36.29 -16.61
C ALA A 7 16.49 35.85 -16.18
N GLY A 8 15.63 35.62 -17.18
CA GLY A 8 14.25 35.21 -16.96
C GLY A 8 14.19 34.07 -15.95
N THR A 9 13.15 34.07 -15.13
CA THR A 9 12.96 33.10 -14.05
C THR A 9 13.26 31.69 -14.56
N PRO A 10 14.11 30.91 -13.86
CA PRO A 10 14.52 29.60 -14.33
C PRO A 10 13.27 28.75 -14.55
N LYS A 11 13.06 28.29 -15.79
CA LYS A 11 11.88 27.51 -16.17
C LYS A 11 11.93 26.08 -15.65
N VAL A 12 13.10 25.63 -15.20
CA VAL A 12 13.38 24.30 -14.65
C VAL A 12 14.07 24.47 -13.31
N HIS A 13 13.62 23.73 -12.30
CA HIS A 13 14.07 23.83 -10.92
C HIS A 13 14.71 22.51 -10.47
N GLY A 14 15.85 22.60 -9.77
CA GLY A 14 16.49 21.42 -9.13
C GLY A 14 15.91 21.07 -7.75
N SER A 15 14.84 21.74 -7.32
CA SER A 15 14.16 21.46 -6.07
C SER A 15 12.69 21.87 -6.12
N VAL A 16 11.88 21.26 -5.27
CA VAL A 16 10.47 21.59 -5.10
C VAL A 16 10.10 21.58 -3.62
N THR A 17 9.08 22.34 -3.23
CA THR A 17 8.60 22.33 -1.85
C THR A 17 7.53 21.26 -1.65
N PRO A 18 7.42 20.66 -0.44
CA PRO A 18 6.36 19.69 -0.13
C PRO A 18 4.96 20.25 -0.40
N ARG A 19 4.74 21.53 -0.11
CA ARG A 19 3.45 22.21 -0.38
C ARG A 19 3.11 22.24 -1.86
N LYS A 20 4.11 22.40 -2.74
CA LYS A 20 3.86 22.39 -4.19
C LYS A 20 3.40 21.02 -4.68
N ILE A 21 3.83 19.93 -4.03
CA ILE A 21 3.32 18.58 -4.31
C ILE A 21 1.83 18.52 -3.96
N VAL A 22 1.45 18.96 -2.75
CA VAL A 22 0.05 19.01 -2.30
C VAL A 22 -0.82 19.81 -3.27
N GLU A 23 -0.38 21.02 -3.65
CA GLU A 23 -1.08 21.89 -4.60
C GLU A 23 -1.23 21.25 -5.99
N ARG A 24 -0.15 20.65 -6.51
CA ARG A 24 -0.13 20.06 -7.85
C ARG A 24 -1.10 18.89 -7.98
N LEU A 25 -1.20 18.09 -6.93
CA LEU A 25 -2.04 16.90 -6.86
C LEU A 25 -3.41 17.16 -6.23
N ARG A 26 -3.67 18.39 -5.79
CA ARG A 26 -4.88 18.81 -5.07
C ARG A 26 -5.20 17.90 -3.88
N LEU A 27 -4.15 17.50 -3.15
CA LEU A 27 -4.31 16.59 -2.01
C LEU A 27 -5.01 17.31 -0.85
N GLY A 28 -6.07 16.69 -0.34
CA GLY A 28 -6.94 17.27 0.69
C GLY A 28 -7.99 18.25 0.17
N GLU A 29 -8.00 18.55 -1.14
CA GLU A 29 -9.05 19.37 -1.76
C GLU A 29 -10.17 18.48 -2.30
N ALA A 30 -11.43 18.91 -2.12
CA ALA A 30 -12.59 18.29 -2.77
C ALA A 30 -12.70 18.86 -4.20
N SER A 31 -12.63 18.00 -5.22
CA SER A 31 -12.59 18.45 -6.63
C SER A 31 -13.95 18.92 -7.18
N ALA A 32 -15.04 18.74 -6.44
CA ALA A 32 -16.32 19.43 -6.60
C ALA A 32 -17.16 19.22 -5.33
N SER A 33 -18.26 19.98 -5.18
CA SER A 33 -19.16 19.97 -4.01
C SER A 33 -19.81 18.62 -3.64
N SER A 34 -19.54 17.54 -4.39
CA SER A 34 -20.03 16.19 -4.13
C SER A 34 -18.95 15.10 -4.15
N GLU A 35 -17.67 15.46 -4.27
CA GLU A 35 -16.57 14.49 -4.40
C GLU A 35 -15.76 14.40 -3.09
N THR A 36 -15.43 13.18 -2.67
CA THR A 36 -14.57 12.95 -1.51
C THR A 36 -13.18 13.55 -1.77
N PRO A 37 -12.61 14.31 -0.83
CA PRO A 37 -11.30 14.92 -1.02
C PRO A 37 -10.24 13.86 -1.30
N ARG A 38 -9.26 14.19 -2.14
CA ARG A 38 -8.17 13.27 -2.47
C ARG A 38 -7.22 13.18 -1.27
N LEU A 39 -7.42 12.18 -0.41
CA LEU A 39 -6.70 12.05 0.86
C LEU A 39 -5.33 11.37 0.74
N GLY A 40 -4.97 10.85 -0.42
CA GLY A 40 -3.69 10.20 -0.65
C GLY A 40 -3.50 9.81 -2.10
N VAL A 41 -2.26 9.48 -2.43
CA VAL A 41 -1.82 9.30 -3.81
C VAL A 41 -0.58 8.42 -3.87
N GLN A 42 -0.46 7.64 -4.94
CA GLN A 42 0.77 6.89 -5.20
C GLN A 42 1.90 7.83 -5.60
N THR A 43 3.13 7.50 -5.24
CA THR A 43 4.30 8.30 -5.63
C THR A 43 4.56 8.29 -7.13
N SER A 44 4.09 7.29 -7.86
CA SER A 44 4.10 7.21 -9.32
C SER A 44 3.24 8.31 -9.94
N ASP A 45 2.00 8.48 -9.46
CA ASP A 45 1.12 9.59 -9.84
C ASP A 45 1.76 10.97 -9.54
N VAL A 46 2.55 11.08 -8.47
CA VAL A 46 3.30 12.32 -8.16
C VAL A 46 4.35 12.57 -9.25
N LEU A 47 5.09 11.55 -9.64
CA LEU A 47 6.10 11.64 -10.70
C LEU A 47 5.43 12.08 -12.01
N ASP A 48 4.36 11.41 -12.41
CA ASP A 48 3.60 11.75 -13.62
C ASP A 48 3.06 13.18 -13.57
N ALA A 49 2.54 13.65 -12.44
CA ALA A 49 2.01 15.01 -12.30
C ALA A 49 3.07 16.11 -12.55
N PHE A 50 4.35 15.82 -12.26
CA PHE A 50 5.47 16.76 -12.44
C PHE A 50 6.21 16.61 -13.77
N PHE A 51 6.22 15.42 -14.38
CA PHE A 51 6.97 15.16 -15.62
C PHE A 51 6.09 15.01 -16.87
N SER A 52 4.81 14.65 -16.73
CA SER A 52 3.91 14.45 -17.87
C SER A 52 3.28 15.76 -18.38
N PHE A 53 3.32 16.82 -17.58
CA PHE A 53 2.67 18.10 -17.92
C PHE A 53 3.69 19.23 -18.07
N LEU A 54 3.43 20.09 -19.05
CA LEU A 54 4.26 21.25 -19.38
C LEU A 54 4.02 22.47 -18.44
N GLU A 55 3.21 22.32 -17.40
CA GLU A 55 2.92 23.41 -16.47
C GLU A 55 4.04 23.57 -15.43
N PRO A 56 4.47 24.81 -15.12
CA PRO A 56 5.45 25.05 -14.06
C PRO A 56 4.95 24.64 -12.66
N PRO A 57 5.84 24.26 -11.73
CA PRO A 57 7.29 24.19 -11.87
C PRO A 57 7.75 22.90 -12.53
N ARG A 58 8.68 23.02 -13.48
CA ARG A 58 9.32 21.86 -14.11
C ARG A 58 10.53 21.47 -13.30
N LEU A 59 10.75 20.16 -13.14
CA LEU A 59 11.89 19.64 -12.41
C LEU A 59 12.94 19.12 -13.39
N ASP A 60 14.21 19.29 -13.05
CA ASP A 60 15.32 18.72 -13.83
C ASP A 60 15.44 17.20 -13.64
N SER A 61 14.97 16.69 -12.50
CA SER A 61 15.22 15.32 -12.06
C SER A 61 14.21 14.87 -11.00
N ALA A 62 13.96 13.56 -10.95
CA ALA A 62 13.14 12.96 -9.90
C ALA A 62 13.80 13.02 -8.50
N VAL A 63 15.10 13.32 -8.42
CA VAL A 63 15.82 13.54 -7.16
C VAL A 63 15.25 14.75 -6.41
N ALA A 64 14.91 15.82 -7.12
CA ALA A 64 14.24 16.99 -6.54
C ALA A 64 12.93 16.60 -5.83
N LEU A 65 12.20 15.64 -6.41
CA LEU A 65 10.93 15.16 -5.88
C LEU A 65 11.12 14.23 -4.67
N ARG A 66 12.09 13.30 -4.70
CA ARG A 66 12.44 12.47 -3.52
C ARG A 66 12.80 13.32 -2.32
N LYS A 67 13.65 14.33 -2.52
CA LYS A 67 14.03 15.32 -1.50
C LYS A 67 12.81 16.00 -0.88
N ALA A 68 11.90 16.45 -1.73
CA ALA A 68 10.69 17.13 -1.29
C ALA A 68 9.74 16.19 -0.54
N ILE A 69 9.63 14.92 -0.95
CA ILE A 69 8.83 13.92 -0.24
C ILE A 69 9.43 13.62 1.14
N ALA A 70 10.71 13.29 1.21
CA ALA A 70 11.40 13.02 2.48
C ALA A 70 11.29 14.20 3.45
N ARG A 71 11.45 15.43 2.93
CA ARG A 71 11.26 16.66 3.69
C ARG A 71 9.80 16.84 4.14
N GLY A 72 8.83 16.60 3.26
CA GLY A 72 7.40 16.71 3.58
C GLY A 72 6.95 15.74 4.67
N VAL A 73 7.51 14.53 4.68
CA VAL A 73 7.28 13.54 5.75
C VAL A 73 7.86 14.02 7.08
N THR A 74 9.08 14.55 7.06
CA THR A 74 9.75 15.09 8.25
C THR A 74 9.02 16.31 8.80
N GLU A 75 8.59 17.22 7.93
CA GLU A 75 7.83 18.44 8.24
C GLU A 75 6.35 18.17 8.56
N SER A 76 5.90 16.91 8.53
CA SER A 76 4.51 16.52 8.81
C SER A 76 3.46 17.12 7.85
N VAL A 77 3.86 17.41 6.60
CA VAL A 77 2.95 17.89 5.54
C VAL A 77 2.08 16.75 5.02
N PHE A 78 2.66 15.57 4.86
CA PHE A 78 1.98 14.32 4.51
C PHE A 78 2.75 13.15 5.14
N ALA A 79 2.09 12.01 5.28
CA ALA A 79 2.71 10.75 5.70
C ALA A 79 3.09 9.90 4.49
N TYR A 80 4.03 8.97 4.71
CA TYR A 80 4.53 8.04 3.69
C TYR A 80 4.40 6.59 4.14
N THR A 81 4.12 5.70 3.21
CA THR A 81 4.23 4.24 3.37
C THR A 81 4.70 3.63 2.06
N SER A 82 5.25 2.42 2.10
CA SER A 82 5.77 1.71 0.93
C SER A 82 5.41 0.23 0.96
N GLY A 83 5.44 -0.40 -0.22
CA GLY A 83 5.23 -1.83 -0.40
C GLY A 83 3.76 -2.28 -0.47
N TYR A 84 2.80 -1.36 -0.37
CA TYR A 84 1.38 -1.65 -0.60
C TYR A 84 0.58 -0.35 -0.78
N ILE A 85 -0.54 -0.45 -1.50
CA ILE A 85 -1.48 0.66 -1.70
C ILE A 85 -2.62 0.51 -0.68
N PRO A 86 -2.73 1.38 0.32
CA PRO A 86 -3.75 1.24 1.35
C PRO A 86 -5.15 1.61 0.85
N SER A 87 -6.16 0.89 1.32
CA SER A 87 -7.58 1.23 1.10
C SER A 87 -8.04 2.31 2.07
N LEU A 88 -8.89 3.23 1.60
CA LEU A 88 -9.53 4.21 2.47
C LEU A 88 -10.74 3.58 3.17
N GLY A 89 -10.78 3.65 4.49
CA GLY A 89 -11.85 3.15 5.33
C GLY A 89 -13.07 4.07 5.40
N PRO A 90 -14.17 3.59 6.02
CA PRO A 90 -15.41 4.35 6.17
C PRO A 90 -15.24 5.57 7.08
N ASP A 91 -14.19 5.61 7.89
CA ASP A 91 -13.80 6.71 8.77
C ASP A 91 -12.93 7.77 8.08
N SER A 92 -12.79 7.70 6.74
CA SER A 92 -11.91 8.56 5.94
C SER A 92 -10.43 8.45 6.32
N ARG A 93 -10.01 7.30 6.88
CA ARG A 93 -8.61 6.99 7.19
C ARG A 93 -8.15 5.75 6.46
N TYR A 94 -6.86 5.68 6.16
CA TYR A 94 -6.31 4.54 5.46
C TYR A 94 -6.21 3.30 6.36
N GLN A 95 -6.60 2.15 5.83
CA GLN A 95 -6.55 0.86 6.52
C GLN A 95 -5.15 0.26 6.40
N LEU A 96 -4.26 0.67 7.30
CA LEU A 96 -2.93 0.08 7.44
C LEU A 96 -2.43 0.17 8.88
N PRO A 97 -1.52 -0.73 9.30
CA PRO A 97 -0.91 -0.62 10.62
C PRO A 97 -0.17 0.72 10.76
N ARG A 98 -0.43 1.44 11.86
CA ARG A 98 0.21 2.74 12.14
C ARG A 98 1.74 2.69 12.13
N GLU A 99 2.30 1.53 12.47
CA GLU A 99 3.74 1.25 12.50
C GLU A 99 4.39 1.37 11.12
N LYS A 100 3.63 1.01 10.08
CA LYS A 100 4.07 1.09 8.68
C LYS A 100 3.91 2.49 8.08
N VAL A 101 3.38 3.45 8.84
CA VAL A 101 3.21 4.85 8.43
C VAL A 101 4.36 5.69 8.96
N ILE A 102 5.06 6.36 8.07
CA ILE A 102 6.13 7.32 8.39
C ILE A 102 5.53 8.73 8.39
N PHE A 103 5.54 9.40 9.54
CA PHE A 103 5.00 10.75 9.70
C PHE A 103 5.73 11.48 10.83
N GLY A 104 6.19 12.71 10.56
CA GLY A 104 6.92 13.54 11.53
C GLY A 104 8.26 12.96 11.98
N ARG A 105 8.81 12.00 11.21
CA ARG A 105 10.10 11.38 11.46
C ARG A 105 10.99 11.51 10.22
N HIS A 106 12.29 11.60 10.46
CA HIS A 106 13.27 11.64 9.39
C HIS A 106 13.24 10.35 8.58
N ILE A 107 13.32 10.48 7.25
CA ILE A 107 13.41 9.39 6.28
C ILE A 107 14.48 9.77 5.25
N SER A 108 15.32 8.82 4.84
CA SER A 108 16.31 9.08 3.79
C SER A 108 15.64 9.22 2.43
N GLU A 109 16.25 9.95 1.52
CA GLU A 109 15.79 10.07 0.13
C GLU A 109 15.78 8.71 -0.59
N ASP A 110 16.69 7.80 -0.21
CA ASP A 110 16.82 6.46 -0.80
C ASP A 110 15.68 5.51 -0.41
N GLU A 111 14.99 5.80 0.69
CA GLU A 111 13.81 5.05 1.15
C GLU A 111 12.54 5.46 0.38
N ILE A 112 12.60 6.56 -0.39
CA ILE A 112 11.48 7.03 -1.20
C ILE A 112 11.45 6.26 -2.51
N ASP A 113 10.64 5.21 -2.52
CA ASP A 113 10.28 4.49 -3.73
C ASP A 113 9.13 5.22 -4.47
N PHE A 114 9.28 5.38 -5.80
CA PHE A 114 8.24 5.93 -6.66
C PHE A 114 7.25 4.87 -7.15
N GLU A 115 7.64 3.60 -7.21
CA GLU A 115 6.83 2.51 -7.75
C GLU A 115 5.86 1.97 -6.69
N SER A 116 6.35 1.72 -5.47
CA SER A 116 5.53 1.16 -4.38
C SER A 116 5.15 2.16 -3.28
N GLY A 117 5.55 3.42 -3.41
CA GLY A 117 5.31 4.46 -2.42
C GLY A 117 3.90 5.03 -2.45
N PHE A 118 3.43 5.48 -1.28
CA PHE A 118 2.13 6.11 -1.13
C PHE A 118 2.17 7.26 -0.13
N LEU A 119 1.65 8.43 -0.54
CA LEU A 119 1.52 9.62 0.28
C LEU A 119 0.10 9.73 0.83
N MET A 120 -0.01 10.08 2.11
CA MET A 120 -1.27 10.22 2.83
C MET A 120 -1.36 11.59 3.48
N MET A 121 -2.53 12.22 3.40
CA MET A 121 -2.79 13.45 4.14
C MET A 121 -2.83 13.17 5.66
N PRO A 122 -2.37 14.10 6.51
CA PRO A 122 -2.32 13.88 7.96
C PRO A 122 -3.66 13.48 8.58
N ALA A 123 -4.76 14.04 8.07
CA ALA A 123 -6.12 13.73 8.51
C ALA A 123 -6.57 12.29 8.20
N ALA A 124 -5.91 11.62 7.24
CA ALA A 124 -6.24 10.27 6.78
C ALA A 124 -5.31 9.19 7.34
N ILE A 125 -4.37 9.56 8.22
CA ILE A 125 -3.47 8.60 8.87
C ILE A 125 -4.30 7.68 9.79
N PRO A 126 -4.11 6.35 9.76
CA PRO A 126 -4.78 5.45 10.70
C PRO A 126 -4.50 5.84 12.15
N GLU A 127 -5.56 5.94 12.94
CA GLU A 127 -5.45 6.19 14.37
C GLU A 127 -5.14 4.88 15.09
N VAL A 128 -4.25 4.96 16.08
CA VAL A 128 -4.07 3.87 17.03
C VAL A 128 -5.35 3.80 17.85
N VAL A 129 -6.19 2.80 17.63
CA VAL A 129 -7.26 2.49 18.57
C VAL A 129 -6.57 2.09 19.87
N ALA A 130 -6.52 3.02 20.83
CA ALA A 130 -6.09 2.69 22.18
C ALA A 130 -6.98 1.54 22.68
N PRO A 131 -6.42 0.49 23.30
CA PRO A 131 -7.23 -0.53 23.93
C PRO A 131 -8.14 0.18 24.93
N VAL A 132 -9.45 0.04 24.76
CA VAL A 132 -10.42 0.50 25.75
C VAL A 132 -10.06 -0.19 27.07
N PRO A 133 -9.81 0.54 28.18
CA PRO A 133 -9.58 -0.10 29.45
C PRO A 133 -10.79 -0.97 29.78
N ALA A 134 -10.55 -2.24 30.09
CA ALA A 134 -11.59 -3.14 30.57
C ALA A 134 -12.30 -2.52 31.78
N PRO A 135 -13.62 -2.71 31.96
CA PRO A 135 -14.32 -2.19 33.11
C PRO A 135 -13.68 -2.71 34.40
N GLU A 136 -13.33 -1.80 35.31
CA GLU A 136 -12.89 -2.16 36.66
C GLU A 136 -13.94 -3.06 37.36
N PRO A 137 -13.53 -4.11 38.08
CA PRO A 137 -14.43 -4.85 38.93
C PRO A 137 -14.89 -3.95 40.08
N LEU A 138 -16.22 -3.86 40.27
CA LEU A 138 -16.86 -3.16 41.38
C LEU A 138 -16.28 -3.59 42.75
N PRO A 139 -16.19 -2.67 43.73
CA PRO A 139 -15.70 -2.98 45.07
C PRO A 139 -16.63 -3.94 45.81
N SER A 140 -15.99 -4.90 46.48
CA SER A 140 -16.61 -5.96 47.28
C SER A 140 -17.54 -5.40 48.36
N GLY A 141 -18.81 -5.79 48.29
CA GLY A 141 -19.79 -5.56 49.36
C GLY A 141 -19.53 -6.51 50.53
N VAL A 142 -19.36 -5.90 51.70
CA VAL A 142 -19.26 -6.52 53.03
C VAL A 142 -20.53 -7.32 53.33
N ASN A 143 -20.38 -8.55 53.82
CA ASN A 143 -21.37 -9.16 54.72
C ASN A 143 -20.66 -10.01 55.78
N ASP A 144 -20.92 -9.65 57.03
CA ASP A 144 -20.43 -10.24 58.27
C ASP A 144 -21.22 -11.52 58.65
N GLY A 145 -20.50 -12.55 59.12
CA GLY A 145 -20.97 -13.51 60.13
C GLY A 145 -21.34 -14.94 59.69
N PRO A 146 -21.36 -15.92 60.63
CA PRO A 146 -20.16 -16.66 61.04
C PRO A 146 -20.34 -18.21 61.12
N LEU A 147 -19.24 -18.88 61.51
CA LEU A 147 -19.09 -20.27 62.01
C LEU A 147 -18.82 -21.42 61.02
N GLY A 148 -17.75 -22.16 61.32
CA GLY A 148 -17.60 -23.57 60.96
C GLY A 148 -16.25 -23.90 60.34
N GLY A 149 -15.25 -24.24 61.17
CA GLY A 149 -13.92 -24.61 60.72
C GLY A 149 -13.84 -25.93 59.95
N ASN A 150 -12.79 -26.12 59.17
CA ASN A 150 -11.76 -27.11 59.49
C ASN A 150 -10.54 -26.99 58.57
N VAL A 151 -9.41 -27.35 59.18
CA VAL A 151 -8.04 -27.45 58.69
C VAL A 151 -7.94 -28.37 57.47
N PHE A 152 -7.13 -28.05 56.44
CA PHE A 152 -6.16 -28.98 55.82
C PHE A 152 -5.12 -28.26 54.96
N ALA A 153 -3.86 -28.66 55.12
CA ALA A 153 -2.65 -28.18 54.45
C ALA A 153 -2.51 -28.71 52.99
N PRO A 154 -1.57 -28.20 52.17
CA PRO A 154 -1.57 -28.34 50.70
C PRO A 154 -0.64 -29.44 50.16
N LYS A 155 -1.03 -30.12 49.06
CA LYS A 155 -0.13 -30.72 48.03
C LYS A 155 -0.93 -31.36 46.85
N PRO A 156 -0.31 -31.66 45.69
CA PRO A 156 0.09 -30.80 44.57
C PRO A 156 -0.71 -31.08 43.26
N ALA A 157 -0.39 -30.31 42.20
CA ALA A 157 -0.95 -30.27 40.84
C ALA A 157 -1.23 -31.61 40.13
N PRO A 158 -2.08 -31.58 39.09
CA PRO A 158 -1.53 -31.76 37.74
C PRO A 158 -2.16 -30.88 36.65
N GLY A 159 -1.32 -30.47 35.69
CA GLY A 159 -1.70 -30.35 34.29
C GLY A 159 -2.17 -28.99 33.79
N THR A 160 -1.22 -28.11 33.47
CA THR A 160 -1.39 -27.04 32.48
C THR A 160 -1.79 -27.63 31.12
N PRO A 161 -2.83 -27.11 30.44
CA PRO A 161 -2.89 -27.15 28.99
C PRO A 161 -1.87 -26.15 28.46
N ILE A 162 -0.82 -26.72 27.89
CA ILE A 162 0.14 -26.11 26.98
C ILE A 162 -0.58 -25.20 25.98
N THR A 163 -0.15 -23.95 25.95
CA THR A 163 -0.42 -22.97 24.91
C THR A 163 0.11 -23.50 23.58
N ASP A 164 -0.77 -23.91 22.68
CA ASP A 164 -0.41 -24.13 21.28
C ASP A 164 -0.05 -22.78 20.65
N THR A 165 1.26 -22.58 20.47
CA THR A 165 1.78 -21.55 19.59
C THR A 165 1.46 -21.96 18.15
N PRO A 166 0.81 -21.12 17.33
CA PRO A 166 0.62 -21.44 15.93
C PRO A 166 1.98 -21.55 15.25
N LYS A 167 2.38 -22.77 14.85
CA LYS A 167 3.51 -22.96 13.94
C LYS A 167 3.19 -22.22 12.63
N PRO A 168 4.13 -21.44 12.06
CA PRO A 168 3.93 -20.84 10.74
C PRO A 168 3.75 -21.97 9.72
N GLN A 169 2.53 -22.13 9.24
CA GLN A 169 2.23 -23.05 8.14
C GLN A 169 2.85 -22.47 6.88
N THR A 170 3.94 -23.08 6.42
CA THR A 170 4.57 -22.73 5.15
C THR A 170 3.76 -23.36 4.03
N THR A 171 2.99 -22.54 3.32
CA THR A 171 2.23 -22.97 2.13
C THR A 171 3.21 -23.26 0.99
N ARG A 172 3.42 -24.54 0.70
CA ARG A 172 4.35 -25.00 -0.34
C ARG A 172 3.77 -24.96 -1.76
N VAL A 173 2.44 -25.00 -1.88
CA VAL A 173 1.72 -24.99 -3.16
C VAL A 173 0.52 -24.06 -3.02
N ILE A 174 0.41 -23.10 -3.95
CA ILE A 174 -0.68 -22.14 -4.01
C ILE A 174 -1.42 -22.35 -5.33
N LYS A 175 -2.74 -22.60 -5.26
CA LYS A 175 -3.63 -22.64 -6.43
C LYS A 175 -4.68 -21.54 -6.24
N LEU A 176 -4.77 -20.64 -7.21
CA LEU A 176 -5.71 -19.52 -7.20
C LEU A 176 -6.56 -19.61 -8.47
N SER A 177 -7.87 -19.49 -8.31
CA SER A 177 -8.81 -19.43 -9.42
C SER A 177 -9.75 -18.26 -9.18
N PHE A 178 -9.84 -17.35 -10.15
CA PHE A 178 -10.69 -16.17 -10.06
C PHE A 178 -11.19 -15.78 -11.44
N THR A 179 -12.40 -15.22 -11.48
CA THR A 179 -12.92 -14.57 -12.68
C THR A 179 -12.40 -13.13 -12.72
N ALA A 180 -11.86 -12.71 -13.86
CA ALA A 180 -11.34 -11.37 -14.07
C ALA A 180 -11.94 -10.74 -15.33
N THR A 181 -12.23 -9.44 -15.27
CA THR A 181 -12.52 -8.64 -16.46
C THR A 181 -11.23 -8.30 -17.22
N ARG A 182 -11.35 -7.79 -18.45
CA ARG A 182 -10.21 -7.33 -19.26
C ARG A 182 -9.26 -6.43 -18.47
N ASP A 183 -9.80 -5.42 -17.77
CA ASP A 183 -8.99 -4.46 -17.00
C ASP A 183 -8.34 -5.10 -15.77
N GLN A 184 -8.97 -6.11 -15.20
CA GLN A 184 -8.43 -6.82 -14.04
C GLN A 184 -7.29 -7.77 -14.42
N VAL A 185 -7.36 -8.40 -15.60
CA VAL A 185 -6.27 -9.27 -16.10
C VAL A 185 -4.94 -8.52 -16.17
N PHE A 186 -4.94 -7.28 -16.68
CA PHE A 186 -3.72 -6.46 -16.71
C PHE A 186 -3.18 -6.13 -15.31
N LYS A 187 -4.09 -5.92 -14.35
CA LYS A 187 -3.74 -5.59 -12.96
C LYS A 187 -3.27 -6.80 -12.15
N THR A 188 -3.52 -8.03 -12.60
CA THR A 188 -3.08 -9.23 -11.87
C THR A 188 -1.66 -9.67 -12.19
N PHE A 189 -1.09 -9.26 -13.33
CA PHE A 189 0.27 -9.65 -13.71
C PHE A 189 1.35 -9.27 -12.69
N PRO A 190 1.34 -8.08 -12.05
CA PRO A 190 2.30 -7.78 -10.99
C PRO A 190 2.23 -8.76 -9.80
N ALA A 191 1.02 -9.18 -9.42
CA ALA A 191 0.86 -10.16 -8.34
C ALA A 191 1.37 -11.55 -8.73
N ILE A 192 1.15 -11.96 -9.98
CA ILE A 192 1.67 -13.22 -10.54
C ILE A 192 3.20 -13.17 -10.64
N ALA A 193 3.78 -12.03 -11.05
CA ALA A 193 5.22 -11.84 -11.11
C ALA A 193 5.88 -11.92 -9.72
N ASN A 194 5.28 -11.27 -8.72
CA ASN A 194 5.73 -11.38 -7.32
C ASN A 194 5.69 -12.84 -6.81
N LEU A 195 4.67 -13.61 -7.23
CA LEU A 195 4.59 -15.03 -6.91
C LEU A 195 5.70 -15.82 -7.61
N ALA A 196 5.98 -15.54 -8.89
CA ALA A 196 7.05 -16.16 -9.65
C ALA A 196 8.43 -15.91 -9.04
N GLU A 197 8.72 -14.69 -8.59
CA GLU A 197 9.98 -14.32 -7.92
C GLU A 197 10.25 -15.17 -6.67
N LYS A 198 9.19 -15.61 -5.97
CA LYS A 198 9.29 -16.44 -4.75
C LYS A 198 9.14 -17.93 -5.02
N ALA A 199 8.73 -18.33 -6.22
CA ALA A 199 8.57 -19.73 -6.59
C ALA A 199 9.92 -20.37 -6.95
N ASP A 200 10.08 -21.65 -6.60
CA ASP A 200 11.28 -22.40 -6.97
C ASP A 200 11.47 -22.42 -8.50
N GLY A 201 12.67 -22.02 -8.94
CA GLY A 201 13.00 -21.91 -10.36
C GLY A 201 12.43 -20.68 -11.06
N GLY A 202 11.79 -19.75 -10.35
CA GLY A 202 11.20 -18.55 -10.93
C GLY A 202 9.97 -18.83 -11.81
N LYS A 203 9.34 -20.00 -11.63
CA LYS A 203 8.31 -20.52 -12.53
C LYS A 203 6.93 -20.48 -11.88
N VAL A 204 5.95 -20.01 -12.64
CA VAL A 204 4.52 -20.16 -12.37
C VAL A 204 3.86 -20.83 -13.57
N VAL A 205 2.79 -21.57 -13.34
CA VAL A 205 1.93 -22.12 -14.39
C VAL A 205 0.65 -21.31 -14.40
N ILE A 206 0.28 -20.78 -15.58
CA ILE A 206 -0.92 -19.96 -15.77
C ILE A 206 -1.88 -20.74 -16.66
N HIS A 207 -3.06 -21.05 -16.12
CA HIS A 207 -4.17 -21.64 -16.87
C HIS A 207 -5.16 -20.53 -17.23
N VAL A 208 -5.41 -20.33 -18.53
CA VAL A 208 -6.32 -19.29 -19.02
C VAL A 208 -7.46 -19.94 -19.79
N GLU A 209 -8.69 -19.73 -19.31
CA GLU A 209 -9.90 -20.17 -19.99
C GLU A 209 -10.74 -18.96 -20.39
N ALA A 210 -11.20 -18.94 -21.64
CA ALA A 210 -12.10 -17.91 -22.14
C ALA A 210 -13.20 -18.56 -22.98
N SER A 211 -14.44 -18.13 -22.78
CA SER A 211 -15.61 -18.58 -23.53
C SER A 211 -16.22 -17.42 -24.32
N SER A 212 -16.56 -17.66 -25.59
CA SER A 212 -17.27 -16.71 -26.44
C SER A 212 -18.45 -17.41 -27.10
N GLN A 213 -19.65 -16.85 -26.99
CA GLN A 213 -20.86 -17.42 -27.61
C GLN A 213 -20.79 -17.37 -29.15
N SER A 214 -20.11 -16.37 -29.71
CA SER A 214 -19.89 -16.23 -31.15
C SER A 214 -18.63 -16.95 -31.64
N GLY A 215 -17.89 -17.61 -30.74
CA GLY A 215 -16.56 -18.17 -31.01
C GLY A 215 -15.46 -17.11 -31.07
N PHE A 216 -14.24 -17.57 -31.31
CA PHE A 216 -13.05 -16.74 -31.57
C PHE A 216 -12.66 -16.88 -33.04
N ASP A 217 -12.29 -15.77 -33.69
CA ASP A 217 -11.76 -15.82 -35.06
C ASP A 217 -10.37 -16.50 -35.06
N PRO A 218 -10.12 -17.53 -35.90
CA PRO A 218 -8.86 -18.27 -35.88
C PRO A 218 -7.63 -17.44 -36.28
N ALA A 219 -7.77 -16.50 -37.23
CA ALA A 219 -6.66 -15.66 -37.65
C ALA A 219 -6.31 -14.64 -36.55
N TRP A 220 -7.32 -14.11 -35.88
CA TRP A 220 -7.12 -13.26 -34.71
C TRP A 220 -6.46 -14.01 -33.55
N LEU A 221 -6.92 -15.23 -33.22
CA LEU A 221 -6.36 -16.01 -32.12
C LEU A 221 -4.86 -16.28 -32.35
N ARG A 222 -4.50 -16.63 -33.58
CA ARG A 222 -3.11 -16.86 -33.95
C ARG A 222 -2.26 -15.59 -33.79
N ASN A 223 -2.68 -14.49 -34.41
CA ASN A 223 -1.84 -13.28 -34.47
C ASN A 223 -1.82 -12.47 -33.17
N ALA A 224 -2.93 -12.50 -32.40
CA ALA A 224 -3.10 -11.65 -31.21
C ALA A 224 -2.88 -12.39 -29.90
N VAL A 225 -2.89 -13.72 -29.90
CA VAL A 225 -2.72 -14.53 -28.68
C VAL A 225 -1.57 -15.50 -28.82
N GLU A 226 -1.59 -16.38 -29.83
CA GLU A 226 -0.58 -17.44 -29.96
C GLU A 226 0.81 -16.90 -30.32
N GLU A 227 0.91 -16.02 -31.33
CA GLU A 227 2.19 -15.43 -31.76
C GLU A 227 2.87 -14.63 -30.65
N PRO A 228 2.19 -13.72 -29.92
CA PRO A 228 2.81 -13.02 -28.79
C PRO A 228 3.30 -13.95 -27.67
N LEU A 229 2.64 -15.08 -27.43
CA LEU A 229 3.08 -16.07 -26.44
C LEU A 229 4.35 -16.80 -26.91
N ASP A 230 4.43 -17.14 -28.19
CA ASP A 230 5.64 -17.75 -28.77
C ASP A 230 6.81 -16.75 -28.80
N GLU A 231 6.56 -15.48 -29.14
CA GLU A 231 7.58 -14.41 -29.11
C GLU A 231 8.10 -14.14 -27.70
N ALA A 232 7.26 -14.34 -26.68
CA ALA A 232 7.62 -14.22 -25.28
C ALA A 232 8.34 -15.46 -24.72
N ASP A 233 8.64 -16.46 -25.57
CA ASP A 233 9.29 -17.73 -25.20
C ASP A 233 8.52 -18.48 -24.09
N VAL A 234 7.19 -18.40 -24.12
CA VAL A 234 6.31 -19.06 -23.16
C VAL A 234 6.14 -20.52 -23.55
N GLU A 235 6.66 -21.43 -22.72
CA GLU A 235 6.49 -22.87 -22.90
C GLU A 235 5.00 -23.25 -22.76
N ARG A 236 4.41 -23.73 -23.86
CA ARG A 236 3.03 -24.27 -23.84
C ARG A 236 3.02 -25.61 -23.14
N ARG A 237 2.06 -25.80 -22.23
CA ARG A 237 1.74 -27.10 -21.67
C ARG A 237 0.39 -27.55 -22.19
N ASP A 238 0.36 -28.75 -22.73
CA ASP A 238 -0.89 -29.48 -22.88
C ASP A 238 -1.31 -29.91 -21.46
N ASP A 239 -2.39 -29.31 -20.95
CA ASP A 239 -3.06 -29.76 -19.71
C ASP A 239 -3.65 -31.17 -19.84
#